data_AF-A0A4Q5YVV5-F1
#
_entry.id   AF-A0A4Q5YVV5-F1
#
_cell.length_a   1.000
_cell.length_b   1.000
_cell.length_c   1.000
_cell.angle_alpha   90.00
_cell.angle_beta   90.00
_cell.angle_gamma   90.00
#
_symmetry.space_group_name_H-M   'P 1'
#
loop_
_entity.id
_entity.type
_entity.pdbx_description
1 polymer ?
#
loop_
_entity_poly.entity_id
_entity_poly.type
_entity_poly.pdbx_seq_one_letter_code
_entity_poly.pdbx_strand_id
1 'polypeptide(L)'
;EHNHGTVCGAWWTGPICEDGTPSGYGVYKVKGTELTWHYQATGKPVDYQMKIYSTDFSASEKQVIVNIWNYDPAWKTEYFVDNASKGSLEMFEGFDPDAHKAMLGPDLPKPRGFAEPKMNKHLFKALVPATSKNITVVATDRFGKQYTAMHTISA
;
A
#
# COMPACT_ATOMS: atom_id res chain seq x y z
N GLU A 1 -7.65 9.61 -1.48
CA GLU A 1 -6.97 10.37 -0.42
C GLU A 1 -5.67 10.90 -1.01
N HIS A 2 -5.16 12.07 -0.62
CA HIS A 2 -3.81 12.46 -1.05
C HIS A 2 -2.90 12.27 0.15
N ASN A 3 -1.94 11.36 0.03
CA ASN A 3 -1.13 10.99 1.18
C ASN A 3 0.09 11.91 1.30
N HIS A 4 0.17 12.55 2.46
CA HIS A 4 1.33 13.29 2.91
C HIS A 4 1.94 12.55 4.09
N GLY A 5 2.47 11.36 3.82
CA GLY A 5 3.26 10.62 4.78
C GLY A 5 4.35 11.52 5.36
N THR A 6 4.53 11.44 6.67
CA THR A 6 5.53 12.23 7.37
C THR A 6 6.92 11.62 7.14
N VAL A 7 7.94 12.48 6.98
CA VAL A 7 9.34 12.03 6.85
C VAL A 7 9.81 11.23 8.07
N CYS A 8 9.15 11.41 9.22
CA CYS A 8 9.45 10.72 10.46
C CYS A 8 8.70 9.41 10.68
N GLY A 9 7.85 8.99 9.73
CA GLY A 9 6.92 7.88 9.93
C GLY A 9 5.97 8.16 11.11
N ALA A 10 5.52 7.10 11.78
CA ALA A 10 4.72 7.23 13.00
C ALA A 10 5.60 7.70 14.17
N TRP A 11 5.79 9.02 14.29
CA TRP A 11 6.49 9.63 15.43
C TRP A 11 7.91 9.11 15.66
N TRP A 12 8.69 8.82 14.61
CA TRP A 12 10.05 8.24 14.72
C TRP A 12 10.11 6.86 15.37
N THR A 13 9.00 6.12 15.38
CA THR A 13 8.96 4.77 15.97
C THR A 13 9.44 3.68 15.01
N GLY A 14 9.47 3.97 13.71
CA GLY A 14 9.84 3.03 12.66
C GLY A 14 9.79 3.67 11.27
N PRO A 15 10.02 2.87 10.22
CA PRO A 15 10.14 3.37 8.84
C PRO A 15 8.80 3.69 8.17
N ILE A 16 7.66 3.40 8.81
CA ILE A 16 6.30 3.57 8.26
C ILE A 16 5.47 4.53 9.11
N CYS A 17 4.50 5.18 8.46
CA CYS A 17 3.44 5.96 9.08
C CYS A 17 2.38 5.04 9.71
N GLU A 18 1.45 5.63 10.46
CA GLU A 18 0.37 4.91 11.17
C GLU A 18 -0.57 4.16 10.20
N ASP A 19 -0.60 4.54 8.91
CA ASP A 19 -1.38 3.92 7.84
C ASP A 19 -0.57 2.90 7.00
N GLY A 20 0.67 2.59 7.41
CA GLY A 20 1.57 1.69 6.69
C GLY A 20 2.41 2.33 5.59
N THR A 21 2.18 3.61 5.28
CA THR A 21 2.92 4.32 4.24
C THR A 21 4.38 4.50 4.63
N PRO A 22 5.36 4.16 3.77
CA PRO A 22 6.77 4.39 4.05
C PRO A 22 7.05 5.88 4.31
N SER A 23 8.00 6.20 5.19
CA SER A 23 8.41 7.59 5.44
C SER A 23 8.82 8.29 4.14
N GLY A 24 8.34 9.51 3.90
CA GLY A 24 8.50 10.16 2.60
C GLY A 24 7.92 11.55 2.54
N TYR A 25 7.67 12.03 1.32
CA TYR A 25 7.16 13.37 1.05
C TYR A 25 6.41 13.41 -0.29
N GLY A 26 5.48 14.35 -0.44
CA GLY A 26 4.84 14.62 -1.73
C GLY A 26 5.73 15.50 -2.62
N VAL A 27 5.87 15.14 -3.90
CA VAL A 27 6.55 15.97 -4.89
C VAL A 27 5.52 16.53 -5.85
N TYR A 28 5.45 17.85 -5.94
CA TYR A 28 4.58 18.58 -6.85
C TYR A 28 5.39 19.18 -7.99
N LYS A 29 4.92 19.00 -9.22
CA LYS A 29 5.50 19.61 -10.41
C LYS A 29 4.47 20.52 -11.06
N VAL A 30 4.85 21.78 -11.21
CA VAL A 30 4.01 22.82 -11.81
C VAL A 30 4.63 23.26 -13.12
N LYS A 31 3.85 23.22 -14.20
CA LYS A 31 4.24 23.74 -15.52
C LYS A 31 3.11 24.60 -16.06
N GLY A 32 3.19 25.91 -15.85
CA GLY A 32 2.08 26.81 -16.16
C GLY A 32 0.86 26.47 -15.30
N THR A 33 -0.24 26.07 -15.93
CA THR A 33 -1.47 25.61 -15.27
C THR A 33 -1.53 24.09 -15.06
N GLU A 34 -0.55 23.34 -15.58
CA GLU A 34 -0.47 21.89 -15.39
C GLU A 34 0.15 21.57 -14.03
N LEU A 35 -0.54 20.76 -13.23
CA LEU A 35 -0.11 20.28 -11.93
C LEU A 35 -0.07 18.75 -11.94
N THR A 36 1.09 18.17 -11.64
CA THR A 36 1.23 16.73 -11.37
C THR A 36 1.88 16.51 -10.02
N TRP A 37 1.63 15.35 -9.42
CA TRP A 37 2.26 14.97 -8.16
C TRP A 37 2.45 13.47 -8.03
N HIS A 38 3.37 13.10 -7.15
CA HIS A 38 3.56 11.74 -6.70
C HIS A 38 4.03 11.73 -5.25
N TYR A 39 3.88 10.60 -4.58
CA TYR A 39 4.53 10.34 -3.31
C TYR A 39 5.95 9.84 -3.53
N GLN A 40 6.93 10.32 -2.76
CA GLN A 40 8.31 9.86 -2.82
C GLN A 40 8.69 9.23 -1.48
N ALA A 41 8.69 7.90 -1.44
CA ALA A 41 9.21 7.16 -0.30
C ALA A 41 10.73 7.33 -0.19
N THR A 42 11.22 7.61 1.01
CA THR A 42 12.64 7.86 1.25
C THR A 42 13.45 6.60 0.98
N GLY A 43 14.54 6.73 0.22
CA GLY A 43 15.41 5.59 -0.12
C GLY A 43 14.77 4.56 -1.05
N LYS A 44 13.65 4.89 -1.70
CA LYS A 44 12.96 4.01 -2.65
C LYS A 44 12.82 4.68 -4.01
N PRO A 45 12.71 3.91 -5.11
CA PRO A 45 12.38 4.46 -6.41
C PRO A 45 11.03 5.18 -6.40
N VAL A 46 10.86 6.17 -7.29
CA VAL A 46 9.60 6.91 -7.45
C VAL A 46 8.39 5.99 -7.74
N ASP A 47 8.63 4.83 -8.35
CA ASP A 47 7.57 3.89 -8.71
C ASP A 47 7.12 3.00 -7.55
N TYR A 48 7.76 3.11 -6.38
CA TYR A 48 7.36 2.39 -5.17
C TYR A 48 6.12 3.03 -4.51
N GLN A 49 4.97 2.82 -5.13
CA GLN A 49 3.67 3.39 -4.72
C GLN A 49 2.74 2.42 -3.98
N MET A 50 3.17 1.17 -3.80
CA MET A 50 2.35 0.19 -3.12
C MET A 50 3.16 -0.94 -2.48
N LYS A 51 2.52 -1.65 -1.55
CA LYS A 51 3.00 -2.93 -1.04
C LYS A 51 1.86 -3.94 -1.03
N ILE A 52 2.20 -5.16 -1.42
CA ILE A 52 1.29 -6.29 -1.48
C ILE A 52 1.61 -7.23 -0.31
N TYR A 53 0.58 -7.75 0.31
CA TYR A 53 0.61 -8.72 1.39
C TYR A 53 -0.25 -9.92 1.00
N SER A 54 0.09 -11.10 1.53
CA SER A 54 -0.73 -12.30 1.39
C SER A 54 -0.78 -13.04 2.70
N THR A 55 -1.98 -13.53 3.07
CA THR A 55 -2.19 -14.41 4.24
C THR A 55 -3.15 -15.53 3.87
N ASP A 56 -3.09 -16.64 4.59
CA ASP A 56 -4.09 -17.69 4.45
C ASP A 56 -5.46 -17.18 4.90
N PHE A 57 -6.51 -17.52 4.14
CA PHE A 57 -7.89 -17.12 4.42
C PHE A 57 -8.79 -18.33 4.65
N SER A 58 -8.62 -19.37 3.83
CA SER A 58 -9.30 -20.66 3.96
C SER A 58 -8.38 -21.79 3.50
N ALA A 59 -8.84 -23.04 3.60
CA ALA A 59 -8.07 -24.20 3.10
C ALA A 59 -7.78 -24.13 1.58
N SER A 60 -8.56 -23.35 0.83
CA SER A 60 -8.45 -23.24 -0.64
C SER A 60 -8.10 -21.84 -1.12
N GLU A 61 -8.03 -20.84 -0.25
CA GLU A 61 -7.87 -19.44 -0.63
C GLU A 61 -6.90 -18.69 0.27
N LYS A 62 -6.18 -17.74 -0.34
CA LYS A 62 -5.37 -16.74 0.34
C LYS A 62 -6.01 -15.38 0.13
N GLN A 63 -5.94 -14.54 1.14
CA GLN A 63 -6.32 -13.14 1.05
C GLN A 63 -5.08 -12.32 0.67
N VAL A 64 -5.22 -11.55 -0.39
CA VAL A 64 -4.27 -10.52 -0.81
C VAL A 64 -4.75 -9.19 -0.28
N ILE A 65 -3.86 -8.42 0.34
CA ILE A 65 -4.09 -7.02 0.71
C ILE A 65 -3.04 -6.17 -0.01
N VAL A 66 -3.44 -5.03 -0.54
CA VAL A 66 -2.55 -4.07 -1.21
C VAL A 66 -2.77 -2.71 -0.59
N ASN A 67 -1.70 -2.11 -0.08
CA ASN A 67 -1.69 -0.73 0.37
C ASN A 67 -1.14 0.15 -0.75
N ILE A 68 -1.93 1.10 -1.25
CA ILE A 68 -1.57 2.02 -2.34
C ILE A 68 -1.58 3.44 -1.81
N TRP A 69 -0.45 3.92 -1.30
CA TRP A 69 -0.40 5.10 -0.43
C TRP A 69 -0.95 6.38 -1.07
N ASN A 70 -0.57 6.69 -2.32
CA ASN A 70 -0.98 7.94 -2.98
C ASN A 70 -2.34 7.81 -3.72
N TYR A 71 -3.14 6.80 -3.36
CA TYR A 71 -4.40 6.49 -4.04
C TYR A 71 -5.41 7.64 -3.93
N ASP A 72 -5.87 8.11 -5.08
CA ASP A 72 -7.03 9.00 -5.17
C ASP A 72 -8.18 8.37 -6.00
N PRO A 73 -9.44 8.83 -5.86
CA PRO A 73 -10.58 8.20 -6.51
C PRO A 73 -10.54 8.11 -8.04
N ALA A 74 -9.68 8.89 -8.71
CA ALA A 74 -9.48 8.79 -10.15
C ALA A 74 -8.45 7.71 -10.56
N TRP A 75 -7.78 7.08 -9.60
CA TRP A 75 -6.86 5.96 -9.86
C TRP A 75 -7.63 4.69 -10.20
N LYS A 76 -6.99 3.85 -11.00
CA LYS A 76 -7.49 2.53 -11.38
C LYS A 76 -6.53 1.47 -10.89
N THR A 77 -7.07 0.35 -10.44
CA THR A 77 -6.28 -0.83 -10.06
C THR A 77 -6.64 -1.99 -10.97
N GLU A 78 -5.61 -2.76 -11.31
CA GLU A 78 -5.73 -4.03 -12.01
C GLU A 78 -4.80 -5.04 -11.34
N TYR A 79 -5.22 -6.30 -11.24
CA TYR A 79 -4.36 -7.34 -10.70
C TYR A 79 -4.38 -8.61 -11.54
N PHE A 80 -3.26 -9.33 -11.46
CA PHE A 80 -2.98 -10.54 -12.20
C PHE A 80 -2.57 -11.63 -11.21
N VAL A 81 -3.13 -12.81 -11.41
CA VAL A 81 -2.80 -14.02 -10.64
C VAL A 81 -2.16 -14.99 -11.59
N ASP A 82 -0.88 -15.31 -11.37
CA ASP A 82 -0.08 -16.18 -12.25
C ASP A 82 -0.16 -15.75 -13.74
N ASN A 83 -0.07 -14.43 -13.98
CA ASN A 83 -0.19 -13.75 -15.27
C ASN A 83 -1.61 -13.71 -15.89
N ALA A 84 -2.62 -14.28 -15.25
CA ALA A 84 -4.01 -14.15 -15.69
C ALA A 84 -4.65 -12.89 -15.08
N SER A 85 -5.18 -11.99 -15.92
CA SER A 85 -5.91 -10.80 -15.45
C SER A 85 -7.16 -11.19 -14.68
N LYS A 86 -7.40 -10.51 -13.55
CA LYS A 86 -8.55 -10.71 -12.67
C LYS A 86 -9.41 -9.46 -12.50
N GLY A 87 -9.13 -8.40 -13.26
CA GLY A 87 -9.84 -7.13 -13.17
C GLY A 87 -9.32 -6.25 -12.04
N SER A 88 -10.21 -5.42 -11.47
CA SER A 88 -9.86 -4.46 -10.42
C SER A 88 -9.90 -5.06 -9.02
N LEU A 89 -9.11 -4.49 -8.12
CA LEU A 89 -9.16 -4.87 -6.70
C LEU A 89 -10.37 -4.24 -6.00
N GLU A 90 -10.88 -4.90 -4.96
CA GLU A 90 -11.93 -4.34 -4.09
C GLU A 90 -11.30 -3.43 -3.03
N MET A 91 -11.72 -2.17 -2.96
CA MET A 91 -11.26 -1.25 -1.92
C MET A 91 -11.96 -1.55 -0.59
N PHE A 92 -11.24 -1.44 0.52
CA PHE A 92 -11.82 -1.56 1.86
C PHE A 92 -11.15 -0.61 2.86
N GLU A 93 -11.84 -0.35 3.98
CA GLU A 93 -11.28 0.40 5.10
C GLU A 93 -10.73 -0.58 6.14
N GLY A 94 -9.50 -0.34 6.60
CA GLY A 94 -8.85 -1.21 7.57
C GLY A 94 -7.46 -0.73 7.97
N PHE A 95 -6.77 -1.55 8.75
CA PHE A 95 -5.38 -1.31 9.15
C PHE A 95 -4.42 -1.93 8.14
N ASP A 96 -3.33 -1.23 7.85
CA ASP A 96 -2.22 -1.83 7.11
C ASP A 96 -1.59 -2.98 7.94
N PRO A 97 -1.30 -4.14 7.33
CA PRO A 97 -0.75 -5.29 8.05
C PRO A 97 0.57 -5.03 8.80
N ASP A 98 1.48 -4.24 8.23
CA ASP A 98 2.75 -3.91 8.88
C ASP A 98 2.54 -2.90 10.00
N ALA A 99 1.72 -1.87 9.79
CA ALA A 99 1.39 -0.89 10.83
C ALA A 99 0.72 -1.58 12.03
N HIS A 100 -0.26 -2.45 11.77
CA HIS A 100 -0.91 -3.26 12.78
C HIS A 100 0.10 -4.11 13.56
N LYS A 101 1.01 -4.80 12.88
CA LYS A 101 2.03 -5.64 13.52
C LYS A 101 3.06 -4.84 14.32
N ALA A 102 3.43 -3.65 13.85
CA ALA A 102 4.51 -2.86 14.44
C ALA A 102 4.05 -1.98 15.61
N MET A 103 2.79 -1.55 15.60
CA MET A 103 2.28 -0.51 16.51
C MET A 103 1.16 -1.00 17.44
N LEU A 104 0.46 -2.09 17.12
CA LEU A 104 -0.61 -2.58 17.99
C LEU A 104 -0.09 -3.53 19.07
N GLY A 105 -0.28 -3.17 20.33
CA GLY A 105 0.00 -4.02 21.48
C GLY A 105 0.45 -3.22 22.70
N PRO A 106 0.37 -3.79 23.92
CA PRO A 106 0.66 -3.07 25.16
C PRO A 106 2.11 -2.59 25.25
N ASP A 107 3.04 -3.25 24.54
CA ASP A 107 4.47 -2.95 24.55
C ASP A 107 4.98 -2.38 23.20
N LEU A 108 4.05 -1.98 22.31
CA LEU A 108 4.37 -1.51 20.97
C LEU A 108 3.83 -0.10 20.69
N PRO A 109 4.52 0.66 19.83
CA PRO A 109 5.90 0.44 19.42
C PRO A 109 6.88 0.82 20.55
N LYS A 110 7.92 0.01 20.76
CA LYS A 110 8.87 0.17 21.89
C LYS A 110 9.42 1.60 22.09
N PRO A 111 9.79 2.36 21.03
CA PRO A 111 10.34 3.69 21.22
C PRO A 111 9.32 4.71 21.75
N ARG A 112 8.05 4.59 21.34
CA ARG A 112 6.96 5.51 21.71
C ARG A 112 5.62 4.77 21.69
N GLY A 113 5.25 4.16 22.82
CA GLY A 113 4.05 3.32 22.94
C GLY A 113 2.69 4.03 22.79
N PHE A 114 2.67 5.29 22.38
CA PHE A 114 1.44 6.02 22.05
C PHE A 114 1.12 6.03 20.56
N ALA A 115 2.06 5.62 19.71
CA ALA A 115 1.80 5.54 18.27
C ALA A 115 0.97 4.29 17.98
N GLU A 116 -0.19 4.47 17.36
CA GLU A 116 -1.13 3.39 17.07
C GLU A 116 -1.39 3.33 15.56
N PRO A 117 -1.67 2.14 15.00
CA PRO A 117 -2.04 2.04 13.60
C PRO A 117 -3.38 2.75 13.38
N LYS A 118 -3.53 3.39 12.23
CA LYS A 118 -4.78 4.07 11.84
C LYS A 118 -5.47 3.33 10.71
N MET A 119 -6.79 3.27 10.82
CA MET A 119 -7.63 2.85 9.71
C MET A 119 -7.47 3.86 8.57
N ASN A 120 -7.39 3.35 7.34
CA ASN A 120 -7.27 4.17 6.15
C ASN A 120 -8.11 3.55 5.00
N LYS A 121 -8.29 4.34 3.93
CA LYS A 121 -9.19 4.01 2.81
C LYS A 121 -8.44 3.81 1.50
N HIS A 122 -7.15 3.49 1.60
CA HIS A 122 -6.27 3.22 0.46
C HIS A 122 -5.77 1.77 0.46
N LEU A 123 -6.48 0.89 1.17
CA LEU A 123 -6.32 -0.56 1.11
C LEU A 123 -7.25 -1.20 0.09
N PHE A 124 -6.72 -2.22 -0.53
CA PHE A 124 -7.39 -3.04 -1.53
C PHE A 124 -7.22 -4.50 -1.20
N LYS A 125 -8.19 -5.34 -1.55
CA LYS A 125 -8.16 -6.77 -1.29
C LYS A 125 -8.62 -7.58 -2.49
N ALA A 126 -8.18 -8.84 -2.51
CA ALA A 126 -8.69 -9.89 -3.37
C ALA A 126 -8.55 -11.25 -2.68
N LEU A 127 -9.43 -12.19 -3.02
CA LEU A 127 -9.25 -13.60 -2.70
C LEU A 127 -8.67 -14.30 -3.92
N VAL A 128 -7.62 -15.09 -3.69
CA VAL A 128 -6.94 -15.84 -4.74
C VAL A 128 -6.84 -17.32 -4.32
N PRO A 129 -6.77 -18.26 -5.27
CA PRO A 129 -6.55 -19.66 -4.94
C PRO A 129 -5.28 -19.84 -4.08
N ALA A 130 -5.32 -20.75 -3.10
CA ALA A 130 -4.16 -21.05 -2.25
C ALA A 130 -2.96 -21.61 -3.05
N THR A 131 -3.21 -22.13 -4.25
CA THR A 131 -2.19 -22.62 -5.20
C THR A 131 -1.52 -21.52 -6.01
N SER A 132 -1.99 -20.28 -5.92
CA SER A 132 -1.43 -19.14 -6.65
C SER A 132 -0.01 -18.82 -6.18
N LYS A 133 0.87 -18.50 -7.12
CA LYS A 133 2.30 -18.28 -6.84
C LYS A 133 2.67 -16.82 -6.91
N ASN A 134 2.18 -16.11 -7.93
CA ASN A 134 2.55 -14.72 -8.17
C ASN A 134 1.33 -13.83 -8.31
N ILE A 135 1.38 -12.71 -7.60
CA ILE A 135 0.42 -11.62 -7.70
C ILE A 135 1.13 -10.41 -8.27
N THR A 136 0.62 -9.87 -9.36
CA THR A 136 1.07 -8.59 -9.91
C THR A 136 -0.06 -7.60 -9.82
N VAL A 137 0.21 -6.41 -9.30
CA VAL A 137 -0.75 -5.31 -9.23
C VAL A 137 -0.23 -4.15 -10.04
N VAL A 138 -1.10 -3.59 -10.86
CA VAL A 138 -0.87 -2.37 -11.63
C VAL A 138 -1.85 -1.31 -11.14
N ALA A 139 -1.32 -0.21 -10.61
CA ALA A 139 -2.09 0.96 -10.26
C ALA A 139 -1.79 2.07 -11.27
N THR A 140 -2.83 2.64 -11.86
CA THR A 140 -2.72 3.78 -12.78
C THR A 140 -3.22 5.03 -12.08
N ASP A 141 -2.39 6.07 -11.98
CA ASP A 141 -2.82 7.33 -11.40
C ASP A 141 -3.71 8.16 -12.33
N ARG A 142 -4.26 9.24 -11.79
CA ARG A 142 -5.11 10.18 -12.53
C ARG A 142 -4.42 10.84 -13.74
N PHE A 143 -3.09 10.82 -13.78
CA PHE A 143 -2.30 11.37 -14.88
C PHE A 143 -1.92 10.31 -15.92
N GLY A 144 -2.34 9.06 -15.71
CA GLY A 144 -2.07 7.93 -16.59
C GLY A 144 -0.73 7.24 -16.32
N LYS A 145 0.02 7.63 -15.28
CA LYS A 145 1.26 6.93 -14.92
C LYS A 145 0.93 5.62 -14.22
N GLN A 146 1.59 4.56 -14.64
CA GLN A 146 1.42 3.21 -14.09
C GLN A 146 2.52 2.89 -13.08
N TYR A 147 2.12 2.22 -12.01
CA TYR A 147 2.97 1.69 -10.96
C TYR A 147 2.71 0.19 -10.85
N THR A 148 3.76 -0.61 -10.88
CA THR A 148 3.65 -2.08 -10.84
C THR A 148 4.38 -2.62 -9.62
N ALA A 149 3.70 -3.48 -8.88
CA ALA A 149 4.31 -4.28 -7.82
C ALA A 149 4.03 -5.76 -8.05
N MET A 150 4.99 -6.60 -7.68
CA MET A 150 4.89 -8.06 -7.74
C MET A 150 5.12 -8.63 -6.35
N HIS A 151 4.37 -9.68 -6.03
CA HIS A 151 4.49 -10.42 -4.78
C HIS A 151 4.40 -11.90 -5.04
N THR A 152 5.41 -12.63 -4.55
CA THR A 152 5.42 -14.09 -4.60
C THR A 152 4.80 -14.61 -3.32
N ILE A 153 3.72 -15.37 -3.48
CA ILE A 153 3.07 -16.09 -2.40
C ILE A 153 3.99 -17.24 -2.01
N SER A 154 4.47 -17.22 -0.77
CA SER A 154 5.19 -18.36 -0.21
C SER A 154 4.19 -19.50 0.05
N ALA A 155 4.58 -20.71 -0.33
CA ALA A 155 3.81 -21.93 -0.12
C ALA A 155 3.67 -22.25 1.38
#